data_AF-A0AA85ET48-F1
#
_entry.id   AF-A0AA85ET48-F1
#
_cell.length_a   1.000
_cell.length_b   1.000
_cell.length_c   1.000
_cell.angle_alpha   90.00
_cell.angle_beta   90.00
_cell.angle_gamma   90.00
#
_symmetry.space_group_name_H-M   'P 1'
#
loop_
_entity.id
_entity.type
_entity.pdbx_description
1 polymer ?
#
loop_
_entity_poly.entity_id
_entity_poly.type
_entity_poly.pdbx_seq_one_letter_code
_entity_poly.pdbx_strand_id
1 'polypeptide(L)'
;MATLGTGMRCLKSCVFVLNIICLLCSLVLIGAGAYVEVKFSQYGDNLHKVWQAAPIAIIVVGVIILIVSFLGCCGAIKENVCMLYMYAFFLVVLLIAELAAAIVAVVYKDKIDSEIDAIMTGALDKPTKEITEFMNLIQSSFNCCGAKGPDDYRGNVPASCKEENLTYTENTT
;
A
#
# COMPACT_ATOMS: atom_id res chain seq x y z
N MET A 1 4.15 35.89 31.62
CA MET A 1 4.57 34.64 30.96
C MET A 1 3.49 33.61 31.20
N ALA A 2 2.61 33.39 30.22
CA ALA A 2 1.52 32.43 30.37
C ALA A 2 2.11 31.02 30.56
N THR A 3 1.72 30.34 31.63
CA THR A 3 2.00 28.93 31.88
C THR A 3 1.25 28.10 30.83
N LEU A 4 1.88 27.92 29.67
CA LEU A 4 1.40 27.03 28.63
C LEU A 4 1.34 25.61 29.21
N GLY A 5 0.14 25.10 29.50
CA GLY A 5 -0.07 23.86 30.23
C GLY A 5 0.67 22.67 29.63
N THR A 6 1.11 21.74 30.47
CA THR A 6 1.88 20.52 30.11
C THR A 6 1.29 19.79 28.88
N GLY A 7 -0.04 19.77 28.74
CA GLY A 7 -0.72 19.13 27.60
C GLY A 7 -0.38 19.72 26.23
N MET A 8 -0.17 21.04 26.11
CA MET A 8 0.19 21.67 24.82
C MET A 8 1.60 21.28 24.37
N ARG A 9 2.52 21.10 25.33
CA ARG A 9 3.89 20.62 25.07
C ARG A 9 3.90 19.17 24.61
N CYS A 10 3.08 18.32 25.26
CA CYS A 10 2.89 16.94 24.84
C CYS A 10 2.31 16.86 23.42
N LEU A 11 1.26 17.63 23.13
CA LEU A 11 0.64 17.66 21.79
C LEU A 11 1.65 18.08 20.71
N LYS A 12 2.40 19.15 20.92
CA LYS A 12 3.44 19.62 19.97
C LYS A 12 4.52 18.56 19.74
N SER A 13 4.97 17.90 20.82
CA SER A 13 5.96 16.82 20.75
C SER A 13 5.42 15.61 19.97
N CYS A 14 4.20 15.15 20.28
CA CYS A 14 3.56 14.05 19.58
C CYS A 14 3.39 14.36 18.08
N VAL A 15 2.88 15.53 17.73
CA VAL A 15 2.72 15.95 16.32
C VAL A 15 4.08 15.96 15.62
N PHE A 16 5.12 16.49 16.24
CA PHE A 16 6.46 16.52 15.65
C PHE A 16 7.01 15.10 15.41
N VAL A 17 6.97 14.23 16.41
CA VAL A 17 7.47 12.85 16.32
C VAL A 17 6.68 12.05 15.29
N LEU A 18 5.35 12.13 15.32
CA LEU A 18 4.48 11.42 14.36
C LEU A 18 4.75 11.88 12.93
N ASN A 19 4.88 13.18 12.66
CA ASN A 19 5.18 13.67 11.32
C ASN A 19 6.59 13.25 10.85
N ILE A 20 7.58 13.13 11.74
CA ILE A 20 8.90 12.58 11.37
C ILE A 20 8.80 11.11 10.98
N ILE A 21 8.05 10.31 11.73
CA ILE A 21 7.83 8.89 11.39
C ILE A 21 7.11 8.78 10.04
N CYS A 22 6.03 9.54 9.83
CA CYS A 22 5.31 9.57 8.56
C CYS A 22 6.19 10.01 7.39
N LEU A 23 7.08 10.99 7.61
CA LEU A 23 8.05 11.42 6.61
C LEU A 23 8.99 10.28 6.21
N LEU A 24 9.55 9.55 7.18
CA LEU A 24 10.42 8.40 6.88
C LEU A 24 9.66 7.29 6.15
N CYS A 25 8.45 6.95 6.60
CA CYS A 25 7.59 5.97 5.92
C CYS A 25 7.28 6.39 4.47
N SER A 26 7.02 7.67 4.23
CA SER A 26 6.73 8.16 2.88
C SER A 26 7.90 8.01 1.91
N LEU A 27 9.14 8.21 2.38
CA LEU A 27 10.33 7.98 1.56
C LEU A 27 10.50 6.50 1.21
N VAL A 28 10.20 5.60 2.14
CA VAL A 28 10.21 4.14 1.90
C VAL A 28 9.13 3.78 0.88
N LEU A 29 7.91 4.31 1.00
CA LEU A 29 6.82 4.04 0.06
C LEU A 29 7.16 4.52 -1.36
N ILE A 30 7.68 5.74 -1.51
CA ILE A 30 8.09 6.27 -2.81
C ILE A 30 9.22 5.42 -3.41
N GLY A 31 10.23 5.07 -2.61
CA GLY A 31 11.36 4.26 -3.06
C GLY A 31 10.93 2.84 -3.48
N ALA A 32 10.10 2.18 -2.67
CA ALA A 32 9.57 0.86 -2.98
C ALA A 32 8.66 0.88 -4.21
N GLY A 33 7.76 1.86 -4.32
CA GLY A 33 6.87 2.02 -5.48
C GLY A 33 7.66 2.27 -6.77
N ALA A 34 8.66 3.15 -6.73
CA ALA A 34 9.52 3.43 -7.88
C ALA A 34 10.36 2.20 -8.29
N TYR A 35 10.88 1.46 -7.31
CA TYR A 35 11.61 0.21 -7.57
C TYR A 35 10.73 -0.80 -8.30
N VAL A 36 9.51 -1.03 -7.80
CA VAL A 36 8.53 -1.94 -8.38
C VAL A 36 8.12 -1.48 -9.80
N GLU A 37 7.84 -0.20 -9.99
CA GLU A 37 7.45 0.36 -11.30
C GLU A 37 8.50 0.10 -12.39
N VAL A 38 9.78 0.34 -12.08
CA VAL A 38 10.89 0.11 -13.03
C VAL A 38 10.99 -1.36 -13.45
N LYS A 39 10.73 -2.27 -12.52
CA LYS A 39 10.73 -3.71 -12.77
C LYS A 39 9.56 -4.16 -13.63
N PHE A 40 8.36 -3.65 -13.37
CA PHE A 40 7.17 -3.96 -14.16
C PHE A 40 7.25 -3.41 -15.60
N SER A 41 7.91 -2.27 -15.81
CA SER A 41 8.10 -1.69 -17.15
C SER A 41 8.86 -2.61 -18.13
N GLN A 42 9.56 -3.64 -17.67
CA GLN A 42 10.31 -4.57 -18.54
C GLN A 42 9.46 -5.73 -19.12
N TYR A 43 8.20 -5.90 -18.70
CA TYR A 43 7.43 -7.13 -18.97
C TYR A 43 6.31 -7.05 -20.06
N GLY A 44 6.22 -5.96 -20.84
CA GLY A 44 5.56 -5.93 -22.16
C GLY A 44 4.16 -5.29 -22.25
N ASP A 45 3.84 -4.78 -23.45
CA ASP A 45 2.83 -3.74 -23.75
C ASP A 45 1.33 -4.08 -23.53
N ASN A 46 0.96 -5.36 -23.34
CA ASN A 46 -0.45 -5.77 -23.24
C ASN A 46 -0.93 -6.08 -21.81
N LEU A 47 -0.01 -6.17 -20.84
CA LEU A 47 -0.31 -6.40 -19.41
C LEU A 47 0.00 -5.14 -18.56
N HIS A 48 0.14 -4.00 -19.22
CA HIS A 48 0.76 -2.78 -18.69
C HIS A 48 -0.19 -1.94 -17.81
N LYS A 49 -1.48 -1.85 -18.18
CA LYS A 49 -2.39 -0.86 -17.59
C LYS A 49 -2.88 -1.20 -16.18
N VAL A 50 -3.04 -2.48 -15.85
CA VAL A 50 -3.58 -2.90 -14.55
C VAL A 50 -2.47 -3.07 -13.52
N TRP A 51 -1.29 -3.55 -13.95
CA TRP A 51 -0.15 -3.81 -13.08
C TRP A 51 0.64 -2.56 -12.68
N GLN A 52 0.69 -1.52 -13.50
CA GLN A 52 1.32 -0.25 -13.14
C GLN A 52 0.47 0.62 -12.21
N ALA A 53 -0.86 0.42 -12.20
CA ALA A 53 -1.74 1.27 -11.42
C ALA A 53 -1.43 1.22 -9.91
N ALA A 54 -1.08 0.02 -9.40
CA ALA A 54 -0.75 -0.18 -7.98
C ALA A 54 0.55 0.52 -7.53
N PRO A 55 1.73 0.28 -8.15
CA PRO A 55 2.97 0.97 -7.78
C PRO A 55 2.88 2.49 -7.98
N ILE A 56 2.24 2.96 -9.06
CA ILE A 56 1.99 4.40 -9.27
C ILE A 56 1.13 4.98 -8.15
N ALA A 57 0.06 4.30 -7.74
CA ALA A 57 -0.79 4.74 -6.62
C ALA A 57 0.00 4.83 -5.31
N ILE A 58 0.88 3.85 -5.02
CA ILE A 58 1.76 3.87 -3.83
C ILE A 58 2.68 5.09 -3.85
N ILE A 59 3.28 5.42 -5.01
CA ILE A 59 4.13 6.60 -5.16
C ILE A 59 3.33 7.88 -4.90
N VAL A 60 2.14 8.02 -5.51
CA VAL A 60 1.29 9.21 -5.35
C VAL A 60 0.90 9.40 -3.88
N VAL A 61 0.45 8.34 -3.20
CA VAL A 61 0.14 8.37 -1.77
C VAL A 61 1.37 8.75 -0.95
N GLY A 62 2.54 8.17 -1.26
CA GLY A 62 3.80 8.51 -0.61
C GLY A 62 4.16 10.00 -0.76
N VAL A 63 4.02 10.57 -1.96
CA VAL A 63 4.31 12.00 -2.20
C VAL A 63 3.35 12.89 -1.41
N ILE A 64 2.06 12.55 -1.34
CA ILE A 64 1.08 13.29 -0.54
C ILE A 64 1.46 13.27 0.94
N ILE A 65 1.77 12.09 1.50
CA ILE A 65 2.20 11.94 2.90
C ILE A 65 3.48 12.72 3.16
N LEU A 66 4.43 12.73 2.22
CA LEU A 66 5.69 13.48 2.32
C LEU A 66 5.42 14.98 2.44
N ILE A 67 4.58 15.54 1.58
CA ILE A 67 4.24 16.97 1.59
C ILE A 67 3.54 17.35 2.90
N VAL A 68 2.53 16.59 3.31
CA VAL A 68 1.77 16.86 4.54
C VAL A 68 2.67 16.75 5.78
N SER A 69 3.53 15.73 5.82
CA SER A 69 4.47 15.53 6.93
C SER A 69 5.54 16.62 7.00
N PHE A 70 6.03 17.09 5.84
CA PHE A 70 6.96 18.21 5.77
C PHE A 70 6.34 19.51 6.26
N LEU A 71 5.09 19.80 5.85
CA LEU A 71 4.33 20.96 6.35
C LEU A 71 4.08 20.86 7.86
N GLY A 72 3.77 19.68 8.38
CA GLY A 72 3.61 19.43 9.82
C GLY A 72 4.89 19.70 10.61
N CYS A 73 6.03 19.18 10.15
CA CYS A 73 7.34 19.42 10.77
C CYS A 73 7.73 20.91 10.71
N CYS A 74 7.60 21.54 9.53
CA CYS A 74 7.93 22.95 9.35
C CYS A 74 7.01 23.87 10.16
N GLY A 75 5.71 23.56 10.24
CA GLY A 75 4.74 24.29 11.08
C GLY A 75 5.07 24.19 12.57
N ALA A 76 5.47 22.99 13.04
CA ALA A 76 5.87 22.78 14.42
C ALA A 76 7.17 23.50 14.80
N ILE A 77 8.17 23.53 13.91
CA ILE A 77 9.46 24.20 14.14
C ILE A 77 9.34 25.72 14.03
N LYS A 78 8.70 26.23 12.97
CA LYS A 78 8.66 27.68 12.68
C LYS A 78 7.63 28.44 13.51
N GLU A 79 6.80 27.75 14.29
CA GLU A 79 5.63 28.31 14.99
C GLU A 79 4.76 29.20 14.09
N ASN A 80 4.78 28.92 12.77
CA ASN A 80 4.08 29.73 11.79
C ASN A 80 2.62 29.23 11.69
N VAL A 81 1.72 30.05 12.20
CA VAL A 81 0.28 29.76 12.24
C VAL A 81 -0.27 29.48 10.83
N CYS A 82 0.22 30.16 9.79
CA CYS A 82 -0.21 29.93 8.41
C CYS A 82 0.14 28.50 7.91
N MET A 83 1.34 28.00 8.26
CA MET A 83 1.74 26.63 7.91
C MET A 83 0.91 25.59 8.68
N LEU A 84 0.54 25.89 9.93
CA LEU A 84 -0.32 25.02 10.73
C LEU A 84 -1.76 24.98 10.19
N TYR A 85 -2.28 26.12 9.72
CA TYR A 85 -3.59 26.16 9.03
C TYR A 85 -3.58 25.37 7.72
N MET A 86 -2.53 25.47 6.91
CA MET A 86 -2.40 24.66 5.70
C MET A 86 -2.33 23.17 6.03
N TYR A 87 -1.54 22.79 7.04
CA TYR A 87 -1.49 21.39 7.52
C TYR A 87 -2.87 20.88 7.92
N ALA A 88 -3.61 21.65 8.75
CA ALA A 88 -4.97 21.28 9.15
C ALA A 88 -5.93 21.18 7.96
N PHE A 89 -5.83 22.10 7.00
CA PHE A 89 -6.63 22.06 5.77
C PHE A 89 -6.37 20.79 4.96
N PHE A 90 -5.11 20.42 4.74
CA PHE A 90 -4.77 19.19 4.02
C PHE A 90 -5.27 17.94 4.76
N LEU A 91 -5.20 17.90 6.10
CA LEU A 91 -5.75 16.78 6.87
C LEU A 91 -7.27 16.63 6.69
N VAL A 92 -8.02 17.73 6.67
CA VAL A 92 -9.47 17.70 6.44
C VAL A 92 -9.78 17.21 5.02
N VAL A 93 -9.04 17.69 4.02
CA VAL A 93 -9.20 17.22 2.63
C VAL A 93 -8.90 15.74 2.51
N LEU A 94 -7.83 15.24 3.15
CA LEU A 94 -7.48 13.82 3.16
C LEU A 94 -8.55 12.98 3.84
N LEU A 95 -9.11 13.43 4.96
CA LEU A 95 -10.20 12.73 5.64
C LEU A 95 -11.42 12.59 4.73
N ILE A 96 -11.81 13.66 4.02
CA ILE A 96 -12.92 13.60 3.05
C ILE A 96 -12.60 12.64 1.90
N ALA A 97 -11.36 12.66 1.40
CA ALA A 97 -10.92 11.77 0.33
C ALA A 97 -10.92 10.29 0.77
N GLU A 98 -10.47 9.99 1.99
CA GLU A 98 -10.50 8.63 2.56
C GLU A 98 -11.93 8.13 2.73
N LEU A 99 -12.85 8.97 3.21
CA LEU A 99 -14.27 8.62 3.30
C LEU A 99 -14.87 8.35 1.92
N ALA A 100 -14.58 9.19 0.93
CA ALA A 100 -15.03 8.98 -0.44
C ALA A 100 -14.46 7.69 -1.03
N ALA A 101 -13.16 7.42 -0.84
CA ALA A 101 -12.51 6.19 -1.29
C ALA A 101 -13.12 4.95 -0.63
N ALA A 102 -13.40 5.00 0.67
CA ALA A 102 -14.06 3.90 1.39
C ALA A 102 -15.47 3.61 0.84
N ILE A 103 -16.26 4.65 0.56
CA ILE A 103 -17.59 4.50 -0.05
C ILE A 103 -17.47 3.88 -1.44
N VAL A 104 -16.54 4.38 -2.28
CA VAL A 104 -16.30 3.84 -3.62
C VAL A 104 -15.86 2.37 -3.55
N ALA A 105 -14.97 2.01 -2.63
CA ALA A 105 -14.50 0.63 -2.45
C ALA A 105 -15.64 -0.33 -2.12
N VAL A 106 -16.60 0.09 -1.28
CA VAL A 106 -17.76 -0.74 -0.93
C VAL A 106 -18.77 -0.82 -2.07
N VAL A 107 -19.07 0.31 -2.72
CA VAL A 107 -20.07 0.37 -3.81
C VAL A 107 -19.60 -0.40 -5.05
N TYR A 108 -18.31 -0.36 -5.35
CA TYR A 108 -17.72 -1.01 -6.52
C TYR A 108 -16.99 -2.31 -6.19
N LYS A 109 -17.28 -2.93 -5.04
CA LYS A 109 -16.60 -4.13 -4.56
C LYS A 109 -16.53 -5.22 -5.65
N ASP A 110 -17.65 -5.58 -6.27
CA ASP A 110 -17.67 -6.65 -7.27
C ASP A 110 -16.78 -6.37 -8.48
N LYS A 111 -16.67 -5.09 -8.88
CA LYS A 111 -15.76 -4.68 -9.96
C LYS A 111 -14.31 -4.78 -9.51
N ILE A 112 -14.00 -4.30 -8.32
CA ILE A 112 -12.65 -4.35 -7.74
C ILE A 112 -12.20 -5.82 -7.60
N ASP A 113 -13.07 -6.70 -7.10
CA ASP A 113 -12.78 -8.13 -6.96
C ASP A 113 -12.48 -8.76 -8.34
N SER A 114 -13.27 -8.43 -9.38
CA SER A 114 -13.02 -8.95 -10.74
C SER A 114 -11.70 -8.44 -11.36
N GLU A 115 -11.31 -7.20 -11.08
CA GLU A 115 -10.04 -6.63 -11.54
C GLU A 115 -8.86 -7.27 -10.78
N ILE A 116 -8.98 -7.47 -9.46
CA ILE A 116 -7.97 -8.16 -8.65
C ILE A 116 -7.77 -9.60 -9.13
N ASP A 117 -8.84 -10.33 -9.43
CA ASP A 117 -8.79 -11.66 -10.04
C ASP A 117 -8.00 -11.66 -11.36
N ALA A 118 -8.30 -10.70 -12.24
CA ALA A 118 -7.62 -10.56 -13.53
C ALA A 118 -6.13 -10.21 -13.37
N ILE A 119 -5.80 -9.37 -12.38
CA ILE A 119 -4.41 -9.06 -12.01
C ILE A 119 -3.75 -10.35 -11.58
N MET A 120 -4.21 -11.00 -10.51
CA MET A 120 -3.56 -12.17 -9.93
C MET A 120 -3.40 -13.31 -10.93
N THR A 121 -4.42 -13.61 -11.72
CA THR A 121 -4.33 -14.64 -12.78
C THR A 121 -3.31 -14.26 -13.86
N GLY A 122 -3.21 -12.99 -14.24
CA GLY A 122 -2.17 -12.49 -15.15
C GLY A 122 -0.75 -12.64 -14.59
N ALA A 123 -0.57 -12.54 -13.27
CA ALA A 123 0.73 -12.77 -12.61
C ALA A 123 1.17 -14.22 -12.72
N LEU A 124 0.21 -15.14 -12.60
CA LEU A 124 0.44 -16.58 -12.65
C LEU A 124 0.68 -17.08 -14.07
N ASP A 125 0.11 -16.44 -15.09
CA ASP A 125 0.30 -16.81 -16.50
C ASP A 125 1.72 -16.46 -17.00
N LYS A 126 2.30 -15.36 -16.50
CA LYS A 126 3.65 -14.90 -16.88
C LYS A 126 4.52 -14.65 -15.65
N PRO A 127 4.89 -15.71 -14.91
CA PRO A 127 5.64 -15.56 -13.67
C PRO A 127 7.07 -15.14 -13.97
N THR A 128 7.49 -14.04 -13.35
CA THR A 128 8.87 -13.56 -13.34
C THR A 128 9.48 -13.90 -11.98
N LYS A 129 10.81 -13.83 -11.83
CA LYS A 129 11.42 -14.08 -10.51
C LYS A 129 10.87 -13.14 -9.44
N GLU A 130 10.71 -11.87 -9.79
CA GLU A 130 10.22 -10.82 -8.89
C GLU A 130 8.73 -10.97 -8.59
N ILE A 131 7.90 -11.29 -9.60
CA ILE A 131 6.48 -11.58 -9.38
C ILE A 131 6.32 -12.84 -8.53
N THR A 132 7.15 -13.87 -8.75
CA THR A 132 7.10 -15.11 -7.96
C THR A 132 7.48 -14.85 -6.50
N GLU A 133 8.53 -14.08 -6.24
CA GLU A 133 8.92 -13.69 -4.88
C GLU A 133 7.84 -12.85 -4.19
N PHE A 134 7.27 -11.87 -4.90
CA PHE A 134 6.19 -11.05 -4.38
C PHE A 134 4.93 -11.87 -4.08
N MET A 135 4.53 -12.75 -4.99
CA MET A 135 3.41 -13.68 -4.77
C MET A 135 3.69 -14.60 -3.59
N ASN A 136 4.90 -15.11 -3.41
CA ASN A 136 5.25 -15.92 -2.25
C ASN A 136 5.13 -15.15 -0.93
N LEU A 137 5.52 -13.86 -0.93
CA LEU A 137 5.40 -13.00 0.24
C LEU A 137 3.93 -12.72 0.57
N ILE A 138 3.09 -12.42 -0.42
CA ILE A 138 1.65 -12.23 -0.23
C ILE A 138 1.03 -13.50 0.35
N GLN A 139 1.25 -14.64 -0.30
CA GLN A 139 0.65 -15.92 0.08
C GLN A 139 1.05 -16.32 1.50
N SER A 140 2.32 -16.15 1.86
CA SER A 140 2.81 -16.41 3.21
C SER A 140 2.30 -15.39 4.26
N SER A 141 2.16 -14.13 3.89
CA SER A 141 1.72 -13.07 4.82
C SER A 141 0.23 -13.14 5.11
N PHE A 142 -0.57 -13.53 4.12
CA PHE A 142 -2.04 -13.55 4.19
C PHE A 142 -2.62 -14.97 4.35
N ASN A 143 -1.78 -16.01 4.40
CA ASN A 143 -2.19 -17.42 4.41
C ASN A 143 -3.21 -17.75 3.32
N CYS A 144 -2.92 -17.29 2.11
CA CYS A 144 -3.74 -17.55 0.92
C CYS A 144 -2.90 -18.25 -0.16
N CYS A 145 -3.55 -18.84 -1.17
CA CYS A 145 -2.86 -19.49 -2.27
C CYS A 145 -3.57 -19.28 -3.60
N GLY A 146 -2.81 -18.84 -4.62
CA GLY A 146 -3.34 -18.52 -5.95
C GLY A 146 -4.24 -17.29 -5.95
N ALA A 147 -4.90 -17.05 -7.08
CA ALA A 147 -5.91 -16.01 -7.23
C ALA A 147 -7.26 -16.46 -6.63
N LYS A 148 -7.67 -17.69 -6.97
CA LYS A 148 -8.90 -18.35 -6.54
C LYS A 148 -8.64 -19.61 -5.73
N GLY A 149 -7.44 -20.19 -5.86
CA GLY A 149 -7.03 -21.35 -5.09
C GLY A 149 -5.71 -21.96 -5.57
N PRO A 150 -5.23 -23.00 -4.88
CA PRO A 150 -3.98 -23.69 -5.25
C PRO A 150 -4.00 -24.31 -6.65
N ASP A 151 -5.19 -24.63 -7.18
CA ASP A 151 -5.36 -25.18 -8.52
C ASP A 151 -4.92 -24.22 -9.63
N ASP A 152 -4.83 -22.92 -9.36
CA ASP A 152 -4.34 -21.91 -10.31
C ASP A 152 -2.89 -22.18 -10.75
N TYR A 153 -2.12 -22.90 -9.92
CA TYR A 153 -0.73 -23.30 -10.22
C TYR A 153 -0.61 -24.58 -11.07
N ARG A 154 -1.73 -25.21 -11.46
CA ARG A 154 -1.78 -26.41 -12.32
C ARG A 154 -0.83 -27.53 -11.83
N GLY A 155 -0.81 -27.77 -10.52
CA GLY A 155 0.02 -28.79 -9.88
C GLY A 155 1.42 -28.32 -9.45
N ASN A 156 1.89 -27.14 -9.86
CA ASN A 156 3.18 -26.58 -9.46
C ASN A 156 3.05 -25.59 -8.29
N VAL A 157 2.38 -26.02 -7.21
CA VAL A 157 2.08 -25.16 -6.06
C VAL A 157 3.38 -24.76 -5.33
N PRO A 158 3.63 -23.45 -5.12
CA PRO A 158 4.86 -22.98 -4.49
C PRO A 158 4.91 -23.34 -3.00
N ALA A 159 6.11 -23.38 -2.43
CA ALA A 159 6.29 -23.71 -1.02
C ALA A 159 5.61 -22.71 -0.07
N SER A 160 5.41 -21.46 -0.51
CA SER A 160 4.66 -20.42 0.22
C SER A 160 3.20 -20.76 0.47
N CYS A 161 2.62 -21.66 -0.32
CA CYS A 161 1.25 -22.17 -0.17
C CYS A 161 1.16 -23.50 0.59
N LYS A 162 2.28 -24.18 0.83
CA LYS A 162 2.25 -25.51 1.45
C LYS A 162 2.10 -25.34 2.95
N GLU A 163 0.86 -25.42 3.43
CA GLU A 163 0.59 -25.56 4.87
C GLU A 163 1.20 -26.87 5.39
N GLU A 164 1.75 -26.82 6.62
CA GLU A 164 2.42 -27.94 7.29
C GLU A 164 1.49 -29.12 7.63
N ASN A 165 0.17 -29.04 7.35
CA ASN A 165 -0.81 -30.09 7.70
C ASN A 165 -1.94 -30.34 6.68
N LEU A 166 -1.77 -29.99 5.39
CA LEU A 166 -2.66 -30.50 4.34
C LEU A 166 -1.94 -31.62 3.59
N THR A 167 -2.10 -32.84 4.12
CA THR A 167 -2.00 -34.05 3.30
C THR A 167 -3.05 -33.88 2.21
N TYR A 168 -2.62 -33.49 1.01
CA TYR A 168 -3.45 -33.61 -0.19
C TYR A 168 -3.78 -35.10 -0.29
N THR A 169 -4.96 -35.51 0.17
CA THR A 169 -5.46 -36.84 -0.11
C THR A 169 -5.59 -36.93 -1.63
N GLU A 170 -4.65 -37.63 -2.25
CA GLU A 170 -4.88 -38.33 -3.52
C GLU A 170 -6.17 -39.12 -3.36
N ASN A 171 -7.29 -38.56 -3.83
CA ASN A 171 -8.44 -39.36 -4.19
C ASN A 171 -8.42 -39.51 -5.71
N THR A 172 -7.55 -40.43 -6.11
CA THR A 172 -7.72 -41.25 -7.30
C THR A 172 -9.12 -41.82 -7.31
N THR A 173 -9.93 -41.49 -8.32
CA THR A 173 -10.92 -42.42 -8.88
C THR A 173 -11.15 -42.11 -10.34
#